data_AF-A0AAW4ZHQ1-F1
#
_entry.id   AF-A0AAW4ZHQ1-F1
#
_cell.length_a   1.000
_cell.length_b   1.000
_cell.length_c   1.000
_cell.angle_alpha   90.00
_cell.angle_beta   90.00
_cell.angle_gamma   90.00
#
_symmetry.space_group_name_H-M   'P 1'
#
loop_
_entity.id
_entity.type
_entity.pdbx_description
1 polymer ?
#
loop_
_entity_poly.entity_id
_entity_poly.type
_entity_poly.pdbx_seq_one_letter_code
_entity_poly.pdbx_strand_id
1 'polypeptide(L)'
;SMVVEMTLQPEGSMDVNVTVGEKGYQKHFEKLPAIFPTDEGTLAFFQAVDSVTLQDGTKVPRIEQSVRHITATINKPMRVARDYCNSLSIAPTSKTTSVAVISLKNSSLQRGQDFINQLLEMYNRNTNNDKNE
;
A
#
# COMPACT_ATOMS: atom_id res chain seq x y z
N SER A 1 -1.30 -9.76 9.58
CA SER A 1 -1.06 -8.38 9.12
C SER A 1 -0.84 -7.52 10.34
N MET A 2 -0.26 -6.34 10.18
CA MET A 2 -0.26 -5.29 11.20
C MET A 2 -1.49 -4.42 10.94
N VAL A 3 -2.26 -4.12 11.99
CA VAL A 3 -3.37 -3.16 11.96
C VAL A 3 -2.95 -1.95 12.77
N VAL A 4 -3.12 -0.76 12.21
CA VAL A 4 -2.78 0.51 12.85
C VAL A 4 -4.07 1.33 12.91
N GLU A 5 -4.58 1.52 14.11
CA GLU A 5 -5.74 2.36 14.40
C GLU A 5 -5.25 3.69 14.95
N MET A 6 -5.74 4.78 14.37
CA MET A 6 -5.32 6.14 14.69
C MET A 6 -6.53 7.00 14.99
N THR A 7 -6.43 7.79 16.05
CA THR A 7 -7.37 8.87 16.34
C THR A 7 -6.59 10.18 16.24
N LEU A 8 -6.80 10.91 15.16
CA LEU A 8 -6.12 12.18 14.88
C LEU A 8 -7.02 13.35 15.29
N GLN A 9 -6.54 14.14 16.24
CA GLN A 9 -7.24 15.29 16.75
C GLN A 9 -7.06 16.52 15.83
N PRO A 10 -8.00 17.49 15.84
CA PRO A 10 -7.90 18.71 15.05
C PRO A 10 -6.63 19.54 15.31
N GLU A 11 -6.15 19.55 16.55
CA GLU A 11 -4.93 20.23 16.98
C GLU A 11 -3.62 19.57 16.48
N GLY A 12 -3.74 18.38 15.89
CA GLY A 12 -2.62 17.62 15.32
C GLY A 12 -1.98 16.61 16.27
N SER A 13 -2.51 16.42 17.47
CA SER A 13 -2.18 15.30 18.35
C SER A 13 -2.81 14.00 17.83
N MET A 14 -2.21 12.86 18.16
CA MET A 14 -2.65 11.57 17.62
C MET A 14 -2.44 10.43 18.60
N ASP A 15 -3.50 9.66 18.83
CA ASP A 15 -3.43 8.37 19.52
C ASP A 15 -3.28 7.24 18.50
N VAL A 16 -2.31 6.36 18.71
CA VAL A 16 -2.02 5.23 17.82
C VAL A 16 -2.09 3.92 18.60
N ASN A 17 -2.89 2.99 18.11
CA ASN A 17 -2.92 1.59 18.54
C ASN A 17 -2.47 0.70 17.39
N VAL A 18 -1.48 -0.16 17.64
CA VAL A 18 -0.92 -1.09 16.65
C VAL A 18 -1.14 -2.51 17.16
N THR A 19 -1.70 -3.37 16.31
CA THR A 19 -1.90 -4.80 16.61
C THR A 19 -1.17 -5.65 15.59
N VAL A 20 -0.33 -6.57 16.04
CA VAL A 20 0.39 -7.55 15.21
C VAL A 20 0.30 -8.94 15.84
N GLY A 21 -0.63 -9.76 15.33
CA GLY A 21 -0.91 -11.05 15.96
C GLY A 21 -1.46 -10.83 17.36
N GLU A 22 -0.76 -11.35 18.38
CA GLU A 22 -1.10 -11.17 19.80
C GLU A 22 -0.43 -9.94 20.44
N LYS A 23 0.52 -9.29 19.73
CA LYS A 23 1.24 -8.12 20.24
C LYS A 23 0.41 -6.86 20.01
N GLY A 24 0.32 -6.02 21.04
CA GLY A 24 -0.29 -4.69 20.98
C GLY A 24 0.70 -3.61 21.39
N TYR A 25 0.70 -2.48 20.68
CA TYR A 25 1.49 -1.29 20.99
C TYR A 25 0.56 -0.08 21.01
N GLN A 26 0.75 0.81 21.97
CA GLN A 26 -0.01 2.05 22.06
C GLN A 26 0.92 3.22 22.30
N LYS A 27 0.65 4.35 21.65
CA LYS A 27 1.38 5.59 21.88
C LYS A 27 0.53 6.81 21.56
N HIS A 28 0.62 7.80 22.45
CA HIS A 28 0.14 9.15 22.21
C HIS A 28 1.25 10.02 21.63
N PHE A 29 0.90 10.88 20.68
CA PHE A 29 1.78 11.90 20.12
C PHE A 29 1.11 13.28 20.25
N GLU A 30 1.80 14.20 20.91
CA GLU A 30 1.32 15.59 21.07
C GLU A 30 1.16 16.32 19.73
N LYS A 31 2.00 15.97 18.73
CA LYS A 31 1.97 16.60 17.41
C LYS A 31 2.60 15.71 16.35
N LEU A 32 2.16 15.90 15.10
CA LEU A 32 2.80 15.37 13.90
C LEU A 32 3.84 16.34 13.28
N PRO A 33 4.89 15.85 12.59
CA PRO A 33 5.15 14.44 12.29
C PRO A 33 5.66 13.66 13.50
N ALA A 34 5.42 12.35 13.50
CA ALA A 34 5.76 11.47 14.61
C ALA A 34 6.34 10.14 14.13
N ILE A 35 7.19 9.53 14.97
CA ILE A 35 7.81 8.23 14.70
C ILE A 35 7.47 7.26 15.84
N PHE A 36 7.06 6.06 15.46
CA PHE A 36 6.75 4.95 16.36
C PHE A 36 7.58 3.71 15.99
N PRO A 37 8.75 3.54 16.63
CA PRO A 37 9.53 2.32 16.51
C PRO A 37 8.80 1.14 17.16
N THR A 38 8.77 0.00 16.48
CA THR A 38 8.32 -1.29 16.98
C THR A 38 9.38 -2.34 16.63
N ASP A 39 9.29 -3.53 17.21
CA ASP A 39 10.11 -4.69 16.83
C ASP A 39 9.76 -5.23 15.42
N GLU A 40 8.63 -4.82 14.85
CA GLU A 40 8.21 -5.15 13.48
C GLU A 40 8.65 -4.09 12.45
N GLY A 41 9.34 -3.03 12.90
CA GLY A 41 9.80 -1.90 12.10
C GLY A 41 9.31 -0.55 12.62
N THR A 42 9.61 0.51 11.88
CA THR A 42 9.30 1.89 12.28
C THR A 42 8.12 2.44 11.50
N LEU A 43 7.08 2.89 12.20
CA LEU A 43 5.99 3.66 11.60
C LEU A 43 6.31 5.15 11.68
N ALA A 44 6.09 5.86 10.58
CA ALA A 44 6.24 7.30 10.50
C ALA A 44 4.91 7.93 10.06
N PHE A 45 4.47 8.94 10.81
CA PHE A 45 3.18 9.59 10.61
C PHE A 45 3.41 11.03 10.19
N PHE A 46 2.79 11.42 9.08
CA PHE A 46 2.84 12.76 8.52
C PHE A 46 1.41 13.21 8.24
N GLN A 47 1.09 14.45 8.62
CA GLN A 47 -0.15 15.07 8.22
C GLN A 47 0.10 15.88 6.95
N ALA A 48 -0.46 15.43 5.83
CA ALA A 48 -0.61 16.31 4.69
C ALA A 48 -1.68 17.36 5.01
N VAL A 49 -1.43 18.62 4.65
CA VAL A 49 -2.45 19.66 4.73
C VAL A 49 -3.48 19.32 3.66
N ASP A 50 -4.65 18.82 4.07
CA ASP A 50 -5.72 18.56 3.13
C ASP A 50 -6.15 19.90 2.56
N SER A 51 -6.10 20.07 1.24
CA SER A 51 -6.37 21.37 0.60
C SER A 51 -7.58 21.26 -0.30
N VAL A 52 -8.55 22.15 -0.14
CA VAL A 52 -9.64 22.30 -1.11
C VAL A 52 -9.11 23.10 -2.30
N THR A 53 -9.24 22.56 -3.50
CA THR A 53 -9.08 23.33 -4.73
C THR A 53 -10.34 24.14 -4.97
N LEU A 54 -10.24 25.47 -4.85
CA LEU A 54 -11.31 26.40 -5.20
C LEU A 54 -11.51 26.43 -6.73
N GLN A 55 -12.64 26.98 -7.19
CA GLN A 55 -12.97 27.06 -8.62
C GLN A 55 -11.96 27.86 -9.45
N ASP A 56 -11.18 28.74 -8.81
CA ASP A 56 -10.09 29.51 -9.41
C ASP A 56 -8.74 28.75 -9.43
N GLY A 57 -8.72 27.49 -8.98
CA GLY A 57 -7.52 26.67 -8.88
C GLY A 57 -6.70 26.88 -7.61
N THR A 58 -7.10 27.81 -6.73
CA THR A 58 -6.41 28.08 -5.47
C THR A 58 -6.60 26.93 -4.50
N LYS A 59 -5.50 26.38 -3.97
CA LYS A 59 -5.52 25.37 -2.91
C LYS A 59 -5.54 26.03 -1.55
N VAL A 60 -6.67 25.96 -0.85
CA VAL A 60 -6.79 26.49 0.51
C VAL A 60 -6.75 25.35 1.51
N PRO A 61 -5.95 25.43 2.60
CA PRO A 61 -5.97 24.44 3.67
C PRO A 61 -7.38 24.22 4.21
N ARG A 62 -7.87 22.99 4.09
CA ARG A 62 -9.06 22.54 4.80
C ARG A 62 -8.62 22.20 6.21
N ILE A 63 -8.91 23.10 7.15
CA ILE A 63 -8.75 22.80 8.57
C ILE A 63 -9.95 21.95 8.97
N GLU A 64 -9.81 20.62 8.89
CA GLU A 64 -10.79 19.70 9.46
C GLU A 64 -10.78 19.85 10.98
N GLN A 65 -11.88 20.40 11.52
CA GLN A 65 -12.06 20.64 12.96
C GLN A 65 -12.61 19.41 13.71
N SER A 66 -12.77 18.28 13.02
CA SER A 66 -13.32 17.05 13.58
C SER A 66 -12.23 16.02 13.85
N VAL A 67 -12.42 15.25 14.93
CA VAL A 67 -11.60 14.06 15.20
C VAL A 67 -11.72 13.06 14.05
N ARG A 68 -10.60 12.53 13.59
CA ARG A 68 -10.54 11.53 12.51
C ARG A 68 -10.14 10.18 13.04
N HIS A 69 -10.94 9.17 12.75
CA HIS A 69 -10.62 7.77 13.01
C HIS A 69 -10.12 7.11 11.72
N ILE A 70 -8.88 6.67 11.72
CA ILE A 70 -8.20 6.12 10.55
C ILE A 70 -7.70 4.72 10.89
N THR A 71 -7.97 3.76 10.00
CA THR A 71 -7.45 2.40 10.12
C THR A 71 -6.60 2.06 8.91
N ALA A 72 -5.35 1.72 9.14
CA ALA A 72 -4.42 1.22 8.13
C ALA A 72 -4.10 -0.25 8.39
N THR A 73 -3.97 -1.04 7.32
CA THR A 73 -3.53 -2.44 7.41
C THR A 73 -2.27 -2.63 6.57
N ILE A 74 -1.20 -3.09 7.21
CA ILE A 74 0.07 -3.42 6.57
C ILE A 74 0.17 -4.93 6.47
N ASN A 75 0.26 -5.44 5.25
CA ASN A 75 0.34 -6.88 4.99
C ASN A 75 1.79 -7.34 4.84
N LYS A 76 2.07 -8.59 5.24
CA LYS A 76 3.39 -9.21 5.05
C LYS A 76 3.67 -9.36 3.54
N PRO A 77 4.75 -8.77 2.99
CA PRO A 77 4.98 -8.76 1.54
C PRO A 77 4.97 -10.16 0.90
N MET A 78 5.61 -11.15 1.53
CA MET A 78 5.65 -12.53 1.04
C MET A 78 4.28 -13.21 1.02
N ARG A 79 3.40 -12.91 1.98
CA ARG A 79 2.04 -13.43 1.98
C ARG A 79 1.27 -12.87 0.78
N VAL A 80 1.34 -11.55 0.60
CA VAL A 80 0.69 -10.87 -0.52
C VAL A 80 1.20 -11.43 -1.85
N ALA A 81 2.51 -11.55 -2.03
CA ALA A 81 3.11 -12.11 -3.24
C ALA A 81 2.59 -13.52 -3.54
N ARG A 82 2.52 -14.40 -2.53
CA ARG A 82 1.95 -15.74 -2.68
C ARG A 82 0.48 -15.72 -3.10
N ASP A 83 -0.32 -14.82 -2.54
CA ASP A 83 -1.73 -14.66 -2.91
C ASP A 83 -1.88 -14.22 -4.37
N TYR A 84 -1.00 -13.34 -4.86
CA TYR A 84 -0.95 -12.98 -6.28
C TYR A 84 -0.54 -14.15 -7.16
N CYS A 85 0.48 -14.93 -6.77
CA CYS A 85 0.87 -16.14 -7.51
C CYS A 85 -0.28 -17.14 -7.63
N ASN A 86 -1.03 -17.37 -6.55
CA ASN A 86 -2.19 -18.26 -6.56
C ASN A 86 -3.35 -17.73 -7.44
N SER A 87 -3.41 -16.41 -7.65
CA SER A 87 -4.45 -15.74 -8.42
C SER A 87 -4.06 -15.50 -9.88
N LEU A 88 -2.82 -15.82 -10.26
CA LEU A 88 -2.24 -15.66 -11.59
C LEU A 88 -2.44 -16.94 -12.40
N SER A 89 -2.87 -16.79 -13.65
CA SER A 89 -2.95 -17.88 -14.62
C SER A 89 -2.23 -17.46 -15.90
N ILE A 90 -1.45 -18.38 -16.46
CA ILE A 90 -0.76 -18.21 -17.74
C ILE A 90 -1.12 -19.42 -18.60
N ALA A 91 -1.72 -19.19 -19.76
CA ALA A 91 -2.14 -20.25 -20.67
C ALA A 91 -1.90 -19.85 -22.13
N PRO A 92 -1.52 -20.79 -23.02
CA PRO A 92 -1.39 -20.49 -24.43
C PRO A 92 -2.77 -20.21 -25.06
N THR A 93 -2.83 -19.36 -26.10
CA THR A 93 -4.11 -19.09 -26.79
C THR A 93 -4.63 -20.28 -27.61
N SER A 94 -3.79 -21.28 -27.89
CA SER A 94 -4.10 -22.52 -28.62
C SER A 94 -2.99 -23.56 -28.42
N LYS A 95 -3.14 -24.77 -28.98
CA LYS A 95 -2.12 -25.83 -28.86
C LYS A 95 -0.83 -25.58 -29.63
N THR A 96 -0.86 -24.73 -30.66
CA THR A 96 0.25 -24.55 -31.62
C THR A 96 0.81 -23.13 -31.64
N THR A 97 0.29 -22.26 -30.79
CA THR A 97 0.71 -20.85 -30.71
C THR A 97 1.86 -20.66 -29.73
N SER A 98 2.71 -19.67 -30.00
CA SER A 98 3.68 -19.13 -29.04
C SER A 98 3.11 -17.98 -28.19
N VAL A 99 1.87 -17.55 -28.45
CA VAL A 99 1.21 -16.46 -27.73
C VAL A 99 0.52 -17.00 -26.46
N ALA A 100 0.83 -16.39 -25.32
CA ALA A 100 0.19 -16.70 -24.03
C ALA A 100 -0.76 -15.58 -23.59
N VAL A 101 -1.82 -15.97 -22.89
CA VAL A 101 -2.69 -15.08 -22.12
C VAL A 101 -2.29 -15.14 -20.67
N ILE A 102 -2.09 -13.96 -20.09
CA ILE A 102 -1.83 -13.77 -18.67
C ILE A 102 -3.10 -13.19 -18.05
N SER A 103 -3.58 -13.80 -16.98
CA SER A 103 -4.80 -13.39 -16.29
C SER A 103 -4.55 -13.34 -14.79
N LEU A 104 -5.03 -12.27 -14.14
CA LEU A 104 -4.89 -12.08 -12.71
C LEU A 104 -6.25 -11.72 -12.11
N LYS A 105 -6.73 -12.51 -11.15
CA LYS A 105 -7.92 -12.15 -10.39
C LYS A 105 -7.54 -11.12 -9.32
N ASN A 106 -8.09 -9.91 -9.42
CA ASN A 106 -7.85 -8.84 -8.45
C ASN A 106 -9.11 -8.03 -8.16
N SER A 107 -9.23 -7.48 -6.95
CA SER A 107 -10.35 -6.62 -6.56
C SER A 107 -10.22 -5.18 -7.09
N SER A 108 -9.05 -4.81 -7.60
CA SER A 108 -8.75 -3.47 -8.13
C SER A 108 -8.11 -3.61 -9.51
N LEU A 109 -8.77 -3.07 -10.54
CA LEU A 109 -8.27 -3.11 -11.92
C LEU A 109 -6.86 -2.50 -12.05
N GLN A 110 -6.68 -1.26 -11.56
CA GLN A 110 -5.39 -0.54 -11.65
C GLN A 110 -4.25 -1.35 -11.01
N ARG A 111 -4.43 -1.75 -9.75
CA ARG A 111 -3.48 -2.61 -9.02
C ARG A 111 -3.14 -3.90 -9.75
N GLY A 112 -4.13 -4.54 -10.38
CA GLY A 112 -3.91 -5.73 -11.19
C GLY A 112 -3.07 -5.45 -12.44
N GLN A 113 -3.33 -4.34 -13.12
CA GLN A 113 -2.54 -3.87 -14.27
C GLN A 113 -1.10 -3.56 -13.86
N ASP A 114 -0.91 -2.80 -12.77
CA ASP A 114 0.42 -2.45 -12.25
C ASP A 114 1.24 -3.72 -11.95
N PHE A 115 0.62 -4.71 -11.32
CA PHE A 115 1.28 -5.98 -11.02
C PHE A 115 1.69 -6.74 -12.29
N ILE A 116 0.80 -6.87 -13.27
CA ILE A 116 1.12 -7.56 -14.55
C ILE A 116 2.23 -6.83 -15.29
N ASN A 117 2.16 -5.50 -15.37
CA ASN A 117 3.17 -4.68 -16.02
C ASN A 117 4.55 -4.88 -15.37
N GLN A 118 4.62 -4.83 -14.04
CA GLN A 118 5.87 -5.05 -13.31
C GLN A 118 6.41 -6.47 -13.48
N LEU A 119 5.53 -7.48 -13.49
CA LEU A 119 5.90 -8.86 -13.73
C LEU A 119 6.55 -9.04 -15.10
N LEU A 120 5.94 -8.46 -16.14
CA LEU A 120 6.47 -8.49 -17.51
C LEU A 120 7.81 -7.74 -17.62
N GLU A 121 7.94 -6.58 -16.98
CA GLU A 121 9.19 -5.83 -16.93
C GLU A 121 10.32 -6.68 -16.32
N MET A 122 10.06 -7.32 -15.18
CA MET A 122 11.05 -8.16 -14.49
C MET A 122 11.41 -9.41 -15.30
N TYR A 123 10.45 -10.08 -15.92
CA TYR A 123 10.71 -11.23 -16.80
C TYR A 123 11.59 -10.85 -17.99
N ASN A 124 11.28 -9.74 -18.67
CA ASN A 124 12.04 -9.26 -19.81
C ASN A 124 13.46 -8.86 -19.40
N ARG A 125 13.61 -8.18 -18.25
CA ARG A 125 14.93 -7.82 -17.72
C ARG A 125 15.78 -9.05 -17.43
N ASN A 126 15.22 -10.07 -16.78
CA ASN A 126 15.94 -11.32 -16.49
C ASN A 126 16.35 -12.04 -17.78
N THR A 127 15.43 -12.16 -18.75
CA THR A 127 15.73 -12.77 -20.07
C THR A 127 16.84 -12.03 -20.82
N ASN A 128 16.90 -10.71 -20.70
CA ASN A 128 17.95 -9.90 -21.32
C ASN A 128 19.29 -10.03 -20.60
N ASN A 129 19.29 -10.15 -19.27
CA ASN A 129 20.51 -10.40 -18.50
C ASN A 129 21.10 -11.78 -18.83
N ASP A 130 20.27 -12.83 -18.87
CA ASP A 130 20.70 -14.19 -19.21
C ASP A 130 21.28 -14.32 -20.63
N LYS A 131 20.96 -13.39 -21.53
CA LYS A 131 21.50 -13.33 -22.90
C LYS A 131 22.80 -12.53 -23.03
N ASN A 132 23.15 -11.75 -22.00
CA ASN A 132 24.32 -10.86 -21.99
C ASN A 132 25.44 -11.38 -21.08
N GLU A 133 25.29 -12.59 -20.52
CA GLU A 133 26.38 -13.42 -19.99
C GLU A 133 26.96 -14.32 -21.10
#